data_AF-A0A5E6NL41-F1
#
_entry.id   AF-A0A5E6NL41-F1
#
_cell.length_a   1.000
_cell.length_b   1.000
_cell.length_c   1.000
_cell.angle_alpha   90.00
_cell.angle_beta   90.00
_cell.angle_gamma   90.00
#
_symmetry.space_group_name_H-M   'P 1'
#
loop_
_entity.id
_entity.type
_entity.pdbx_description
1 polymer ?
#
loop_
_entity_poly.entity_id
_entity_poly.type
_entity_poly.pdbx_seq_one_letter_code
_entity_poly.pdbx_strand_id
1 'polypeptide(L)' 'MQNKIKMCIIGAGPSGLCTAKEIQANNPNIDIKVF' A
#
# COMPACT_ATOMS: atom_id res chain seq x y z
N MET A 1 -13.61 10.47 -11.72
CA MET A 1 -12.33 10.24 -11.01
C MET A 1 -12.66 9.34 -9.82
N GLN A 2 -12.30 8.05 -9.86
CA GLN A 2 -12.57 7.15 -8.73
C GLN A 2 -11.72 7.59 -7.53
N ASN A 3 -12.34 7.73 -6.36
CA ASN A 3 -11.65 8.14 -5.15
C ASN A 3 -10.85 6.93 -4.61
N LYS A 4 -9.53 6.96 -4.77
CA LYS A 4 -8.65 5.92 -4.22
C LYS A 4 -8.56 6.03 -2.71
N ILE A 5 -8.61 4.90 -2.02
CA ILE A 5 -8.39 4.83 -0.57
C ILE A 5 -6.89 5.02 -0.32
N LYS A 6 -6.51 5.94 0.57
CA LYS A 6 -5.10 6.20 0.90
C LYS A 6 -4.67 5.38 2.11
N MET A 7 -3.51 4.75 2.03
CA MET A 7 -2.96 3.91 3.10
C MET A 7 -1.49 4.22 3.33
N CYS A 8 -1.09 4.22 4.60
CA CYS A 8 0.28 4.49 5.02
C CYS A 8 0.84 3.24 5.71
N ILE A 9 2.04 2.82 5.31
CA ILE A 9 2.78 1.73 5.96
C ILE A 9 4.03 2.34 6.59
N ILE A 10 4.17 2.17 7.90
CA ILE A 10 5.33 2.63 8.66
C ILE A 10 6.34 1.49 8.78
N GLY A 11 7.54 1.69 8.28
CA GLY A 11 8.63 0.73 8.23
C GLY A 11 8.88 0.18 6.83
N ALA A 12 9.78 0.82 6.08
CA ALA A 12 10.27 0.38 4.76
C ALA A 12 11.19 -0.86 4.78
N GLY A 13 11.05 -1.72 5.79
CA GLY A 13 11.72 -3.01 5.85
C GLY A 13 11.04 -4.06 4.96
N PRO A 14 11.56 -5.30 4.94
CA PRO A 14 10.99 -6.39 4.15
C PRO A 14 9.51 -6.64 4.45
N SER A 15 9.10 -6.53 5.72
CA SER A 15 7.71 -6.65 6.13
C SER A 15 6.83 -5.58 5.48
N GLY A 16 7.19 -4.30 5.58
CA GLY A 16 6.39 -3.21 5.02
C GLY A 16 6.31 -3.22 3.51
N LEU A 17 7.41 -3.58 2.82
CA LEU A 17 7.43 -3.72 1.36
C LEU A 17 6.58 -4.91 0.89
N CYS A 18 6.67 -6.07 1.56
CA CYS A 18 5.82 -7.22 1.26
C CYS A 18 4.35 -6.89 1.49
N THR A 19 4.00 -6.23 2.59
CA THR A 19 2.63 -5.78 2.86
C THR A 19 2.14 -4.82 1.78
N ALA A 20 2.95 -3.83 1.37
CA ALA A 20 2.58 -2.90 0.30
C ALA A 20 2.28 -3.65 -1.01
N LYS A 21 3.14 -4.60 -1.39
CA LYS A 21 2.99 -5.40 -2.61
C LYS A 21 1.72 -6.25 -2.59
N GLU A 22 1.45 -6.91 -1.47
CA GLU A 22 0.27 -7.76 -1.30
C GLU A 22 -1.03 -6.96 -1.40
N ILE A 23 -1.07 -5.79 -0.76
CA ILE A 23 -2.24 -4.90 -0.83
C ILE A 23 -2.43 -4.38 -2.26
N GLN A 24 -1.37 -4.00 -2.95
CA GLN A 24 -1.46 -3.48 -4.32
C GLN A 24 -1.94 -4.54 -5.32
N ALA A 25 -1.59 -5.81 -5.11
CA ALA A 25 -2.00 -6.93 -5.96
C ALA A 25 -3.49 -7.28 -5.81
N ASN A 26 -4.02 -7.21 -4.58
CA ASN A 26 -5.40 -7.58 -4.28
C ASN A 26 -6.38 -6.39 -4.38
N ASN A 27 -5.91 -5.17 -4.12
CA ASN A 27 -6.75 -3.99 -3.98
C ASN A 27 -6.24 -2.80 -4.84
N PRO A 28 -6.47 -2.80 -6.16
CA PRO A 28 -5.94 -1.78 -7.08
C PRO A 28 -6.48 -0.35 -6.86
N ASN A 29 -7.52 -0.21 -6.04
CA ASN A 29 -8.12 1.09 -5.68
C ASN A 29 -7.47 1.73 -4.43
N ILE A 30 -6.35 1.17 -3.93
CA ILE A 30 -5.61 1.71 -2.80
C ILE A 30 -4.34 2.41 -3.29
N ASP A 31 -4.12 3.64 -2.82
CA ASP A 31 -2.87 4.40 -2.97
C ASP A 31 -2.03 4.23 -1.70
N ILE A 32 -0.87 3.59 -1.84
CA ILE A 32 -0.04 3.17 -0.69
C ILE A 32 1.23 4.03 -0.66
N LYS A 33 1.53 4.58 0.52
CA LYS A 33 2.82 5.22 0.80
C LYS A 33 3.53 4.49 1.93
N VAL A 34 4.77 4.07 1.67
CA VAL A 34 5.65 3.41 2.64
C VAL A 34 6.65 4.44 3.16
N PHE A 35 6.87 4.45 4.48
CA PHE A 35 7.79 5.34 5.18
C PHE A 35 8.88 4.55 5.92
#